data_AF-A0A1N6EBK5-F1
#
_entry.id   AF-A0A1N6EBK5-F1
#
_cell.length_a   1.000
_cell.length_b   1.000
_cell.length_c   1.000
_cell.angle_alpha   90.00
_cell.angle_beta   90.00
_cell.angle_gamma   90.00
#
_symmetry.space_group_name_H-M   'P 1'
#
loop_
_entity.id
_entity.type
_entity.pdbx_description
1 polymer ?
#
loop_
_entity_poly.entity_id
_entity_poly.type
_entity_poly.pdbx_seq_one_letter_code
_entity_poly.pdbx_strand_id
1 'polypeptide(L)'
;MELNVFQKLTEQITQECYFMTDSQQEEKVIQLIDLHHFIASYNESLKVIDYIHHPINIIEENGVKKGVLFYDMKHSHALDIYESELFKSHHQIQELWFVFVEEENVSKAEKYMDFIQLNAIETFYDRIFMFNFFQSTINAIK
;
A
#
# COMPACT_ATOMS: atom_id res chain seq x y z
N MET A 1 -13.93 -7.38 5.13
CA MET A 1 -13.01 -7.96 6.13
C MET A 1 -13.81 -8.48 7.33
N GLU A 2 -13.45 -9.62 7.89
CA GLU A 2 -14.09 -10.11 9.12
C GLU A 2 -13.59 -9.34 10.35
N LEU A 3 -14.49 -9.03 11.30
CA LEU A 3 -14.18 -8.26 12.51
C LEU A 3 -13.02 -8.85 13.33
N ASN A 4 -12.91 -10.18 13.36
CA ASN A 4 -11.86 -10.88 14.09
C ASN A 4 -10.46 -10.67 13.49
N VAL A 5 -10.38 -10.42 12.17
CA VAL A 5 -9.10 -10.12 11.50
C VAL A 5 -8.65 -8.72 11.86
N PHE A 6 -9.57 -7.75 11.82
CA PHE A 6 -9.30 -6.38 12.24
C PHE A 6 -8.81 -6.30 13.69
N GLN A 7 -9.52 -6.95 14.62
CA GLN A 7 -9.13 -6.94 16.04
C GLN A 7 -7.72 -7.52 16.27
N LYS A 8 -7.39 -8.64 15.61
CA LYS A 8 -6.05 -9.23 15.69
C LYS A 8 -4.97 -8.30 15.13
N LEU A 9 -5.23 -7.64 14.00
CA LEU A 9 -4.29 -6.69 13.41
C LEU A 9 -4.05 -5.50 14.35
N THR A 10 -5.11 -4.94 14.94
CA THR A 10 -4.97 -3.84 15.90
C THR A 10 -4.17 -4.26 17.14
N GLU A 11 -4.41 -5.46 17.67
CA GLU A 11 -3.65 -5.99 18.81
C GLU A 11 -2.16 -6.19 18.47
N GLN A 12 -1.87 -6.76 17.30
CA GLN A 12 -0.48 -6.94 16.84
C GLN A 12 0.23 -5.60 16.67
N ILE A 13 -0.40 -4.60 16.06
CA ILE A 13 0.19 -3.27 15.88
C ILE A 13 0.44 -2.60 17.23
N THR A 14 -0.51 -2.67 18.16
CA THR A 14 -0.34 -2.07 19.50
C THR A 14 0.88 -2.65 20.21
N GLN A 15 1.16 -3.94 20.01
CA GLN A 15 2.30 -4.64 20.62
C GLN A 15 3.62 -4.38 19.88
N GLU A 16 3.61 -4.46 18.55
CA GLU A 16 4.81 -4.35 17.71
C GLU A 16 5.24 -2.89 17.47
N CYS A 17 4.28 -1.97 17.48
CA CYS A 17 4.47 -0.54 17.22
C CYS A 17 4.29 0.32 18.48
N TYR A 18 4.59 -0.22 19.68
CA TYR A 18 4.47 0.50 20.96
C TYR A 18 5.27 1.81 21.04
N PHE A 19 6.26 1.96 20.14
CA PHE A 19 7.10 3.15 20.02
C PHE A 19 6.47 4.28 19.19
N MET A 20 5.35 4.01 18.52
CA MET A 20 4.59 4.98 17.72
C MET A 20 3.60 5.76 18.59
N THR A 21 3.25 6.98 18.18
CA THR A 21 2.12 7.72 18.77
C THR A 21 0.78 7.10 18.35
N ASP A 22 -0.30 7.40 19.08
CA ASP A 22 -1.64 6.91 18.73
C ASP A 22 -2.02 7.20 17.27
N SER A 23 -1.75 8.41 16.78
CA SER A 23 -2.01 8.79 15.39
C SER A 23 -1.18 7.98 14.38
N GLN A 24 0.08 7.68 14.70
CA GLN A 24 0.92 6.84 13.84
C GLN A 24 0.47 5.37 13.85
N GLN A 25 -0.01 4.88 14.99
CA GLN A 25 -0.60 3.54 15.09
C GLN A 25 -1.90 3.46 14.28
N GLU A 26 -2.75 4.48 14.31
CA GLU A 26 -3.96 4.56 13.48
C GLU A 26 -3.62 4.52 11.98
N GLU A 27 -2.66 5.33 11.52
CA GLU A 27 -2.18 5.29 10.13
C GLU A 27 -1.64 3.89 9.76
N LYS A 28 -0.92 3.25 10.68
CA LYS A 28 -0.38 1.89 10.48
C LYS A 28 -1.48 0.84 10.39
N VAL A 29 -2.55 0.97 11.20
CA VAL A 29 -3.73 0.11 11.13
C VAL A 29 -4.39 0.21 9.76
N ILE A 30 -4.59 1.43 9.25
CA ILE A 30 -5.18 1.66 7.92
C ILE A 30 -4.30 1.00 6.83
N GLN A 31 -2.99 1.26 6.85
CA GLN A 31 -2.06 0.67 5.89
C GLN A 31 -2.10 -0.87 5.87
N LEU A 32 -2.20 -1.49 7.05
CA LEU A 32 -2.28 -2.96 7.15
C LEU A 32 -3.61 -3.51 6.68
N ILE A 33 -4.70 -2.80 6.93
CA ILE A 33 -6.02 -3.15 6.41
C ILE A 33 -6.02 -3.12 4.89
N ASP A 34 -5.45 -2.06 4.30
CA ASP A 34 -5.28 -1.94 2.85
C ASP A 34 -4.42 -3.08 2.30
N LEU A 35 -3.29 -3.38 2.95
CA LEU A 35 -2.40 -4.47 2.55
C LEU A 35 -3.09 -5.81 2.53
N HIS A 36 -3.76 -6.18 3.63
CA HIS A 36 -4.44 -7.46 3.75
C HIS A 36 -5.59 -7.59 2.77
N HIS A 37 -6.38 -6.52 2.58
CA HIS A 37 -7.49 -6.54 1.66
C HIS A 37 -7.02 -6.56 0.20
N PHE A 38 -5.97 -5.82 -0.12
CA PHE A 38 -5.33 -5.86 -1.44
C PHE A 38 -4.81 -7.27 -1.76
N ILE A 39 -4.09 -7.91 -0.84
CA ILE A 39 -3.58 -9.29 -1.02
C ILE A 39 -4.73 -10.27 -1.24
N ALA A 40 -5.78 -10.21 -0.42
CA ALA A 40 -6.95 -11.06 -0.55
C ALA A 40 -7.69 -10.87 -1.90
N SER A 41 -7.65 -9.66 -2.45
CA SER A 41 -8.29 -9.32 -3.73
C SER A 41 -7.40 -9.60 -4.94
N TYR A 42 -6.08 -9.54 -4.79
CA TYR A 42 -5.11 -9.71 -5.87
C TYR A 42 -4.67 -11.17 -6.02
N ASN A 43 -4.06 -11.72 -4.96
CA ASN A 43 -3.52 -13.07 -4.93
C ASN A 43 -3.16 -13.45 -3.48
N GLU A 44 -3.91 -14.38 -2.88
CA GLU A 44 -3.68 -14.84 -1.51
C GLU A 44 -2.33 -15.54 -1.30
N SER A 45 -1.62 -15.93 -2.37
CA SER A 45 -0.28 -16.53 -2.26
C SER A 45 0.82 -15.51 -1.92
N LEU A 46 0.52 -14.21 -1.92
CA LEU A 46 1.48 -13.17 -1.55
C LEU A 46 1.84 -13.28 -0.06
N LYS A 47 3.13 -13.29 0.24
CA LYS A 47 3.64 -13.32 1.61
C LYS A 47 4.03 -11.93 2.07
N VAL A 48 3.51 -11.49 3.22
CA VAL A 48 3.95 -10.25 3.87
C VAL A 48 5.28 -10.49 4.60
N ILE A 49 6.27 -9.62 4.35
CA ILE A 49 7.63 -9.73 4.91
C ILE A 49 7.90 -8.64 5.95
N ASP A 50 7.57 -7.39 5.65
CA ASP A 50 7.72 -6.24 6.57
C ASP A 50 6.67 -5.17 6.25
N TYR A 51 6.15 -4.51 7.27
CA TYR A 51 5.16 -3.44 7.20
C TYR A 51 5.34 -2.40 8.33
N ILE A 52 6.25 -2.65 9.27
CA ILE A 52 6.27 -1.94 10.55
C ILE A 52 6.97 -0.59 10.40
N HIS A 53 8.15 -0.60 9.78
CA HIS A 53 9.09 0.51 9.89
C HIS A 53 8.96 1.58 8.79
N HIS A 54 8.14 1.35 7.76
CA HIS A 54 8.06 2.22 6.60
C HIS A 54 6.64 2.29 6.00
N PRO A 55 6.28 3.39 5.31
CA PRO A 55 5.04 3.48 4.51
C PRO A 55 4.99 2.47 3.34
N ILE A 56 6.13 1.93 2.94
CA ILE A 56 6.21 0.89 1.90
C ILE A 56 6.22 -0.48 2.58
N ASN A 57 5.22 -1.29 2.23
CA ASN A 57 5.14 -2.67 2.68
C ASN A 57 6.02 -3.56 1.81
N ILE A 58 6.71 -4.53 2.38
CA ILE A 58 7.48 -5.54 1.65
C ILE A 58 6.65 -6.81 1.58
N ILE A 59 6.34 -7.22 0.36
CA ILE A 59 5.71 -8.52 0.06
C ILE A 59 6.64 -9.39 -0.79
N GLU A 60 6.41 -10.69 -0.79
CA GLU A 60 7.13 -11.65 -1.62
C GLU A 60 6.14 -12.48 -2.45
N GLU A 61 6.45 -12.60 -3.74
CA GLU A 61 5.72 -13.46 -4.67
C GLU A 61 6.74 -14.25 -5.49
N ASN A 62 6.69 -15.59 -5.42
CA ASN A 62 7.60 -16.47 -6.15
C ASN A 62 9.10 -16.15 -5.93
N GLY A 63 9.46 -15.73 -4.71
CA GLY A 63 10.85 -15.36 -4.34
C GLY A 63 11.30 -13.98 -4.80
N VAL A 64 10.40 -13.17 -5.38
CA VAL A 64 10.67 -11.77 -5.75
C VAL A 64 10.07 -10.85 -4.69
N LYS A 65 10.91 -10.01 -4.09
CA LYS A 65 10.47 -8.98 -3.13
C LYS A 65 9.94 -7.75 -3.86
N LYS A 66 8.78 -7.30 -3.41
CA LYS A 66 8.07 -6.17 -3.98
C LYS A 66 7.77 -5.18 -2.87
N GLY A 67 7.97 -3.89 -3.14
CA GLY A 67 7.55 -2.81 -2.27
C GLY A 67 6.18 -2.34 -2.70
N VAL A 68 5.22 -2.23 -1.78
CA VAL A 68 3.86 -1.76 -2.07
C VAL A 68 3.57 -0.50 -1.26
N LEU A 69 3.34 0.60 -1.96
CA LEU A 69 2.89 1.86 -1.38
C LEU A 69 1.39 2.04 -1.65
N PHE A 70 0.60 2.16 -0.58
CA PHE A 70 -0.81 2.51 -0.67
C PHE A 70 -0.96 4.02 -0.58
N TYR A 71 -1.80 4.59 -1.45
CA TYR A 71 -2.01 6.03 -1.54
C TYR A 71 -3.49 6.35 -1.71
N ASP A 72 -4.08 7.00 -0.71
CA ASP A 72 -5.39 7.62 -0.80
C ASP A 72 -5.26 9.10 -1.19
N MET A 73 -5.78 9.47 -2.36
CA MET A 73 -5.75 10.85 -2.84
C MET A 73 -6.44 11.89 -1.94
N LYS A 74 -7.31 11.48 -1.01
CA LYS A 74 -8.05 12.38 -0.12
C LYS A 74 -7.32 12.65 1.18
N HIS A 75 -6.59 11.65 1.68
CA HIS A 75 -6.08 11.63 3.05
C HIS A 75 -4.56 11.43 3.14
N SER A 76 -3.88 11.23 2.02
CA SER A 76 -2.44 10.96 2.03
C SER A 76 -1.57 12.21 2.16
N HIS A 77 -0.42 12.00 2.77
CA HIS A 77 0.68 12.95 2.82
C HIS A 77 1.29 13.19 1.43
N ALA A 78 2.19 14.18 1.35
CA ALA A 78 2.97 14.43 0.15
C ALA A 78 3.77 13.17 -0.22
N LEU A 79 3.74 12.81 -1.50
CA LEU A 79 4.51 11.66 -1.99
C LEU A 79 5.99 12.01 -2.05
N ASP A 80 6.82 11.21 -1.37
CA ASP A 80 8.28 11.26 -1.51
C ASP A 80 8.79 10.09 -2.36
N ILE A 81 9.03 10.39 -3.63
CA ILE A 81 9.55 9.43 -4.61
C ILE A 81 11.00 9.05 -4.29
N TYR A 82 11.78 10.01 -3.80
CA TYR A 82 13.18 9.78 -3.51
C TYR A 82 13.35 8.82 -2.33
N GLU A 83 12.53 8.98 -1.29
CA GLU A 83 12.46 8.04 -0.18
C GLU A 83 12.09 6.63 -0.65
N SER A 84 11.14 6.52 -1.59
CA SER A 84 10.71 5.23 -2.15
C SER A 84 11.83 4.49 -2.89
N GLU A 85 12.62 5.22 -3.69
CA GLU A 85 13.76 4.66 -4.41
C GLU A 85 14.90 4.24 -3.45
N LEU A 86 15.19 5.07 -2.44
CA LEU A 86 16.16 4.72 -1.41
C LEU A 86 15.73 3.45 -0.66
N PHE A 87 14.45 3.37 -0.28
CA PHE A 87 13.88 2.20 0.37
C PHE A 87 14.04 0.94 -0.51
N LYS A 88 13.73 1.04 -1.82
CA LYS A 88 13.93 -0.06 -2.78
C LYS A 88 15.36 -0.59 -2.74
N SER A 89 16.33 0.31 -2.77
CA SER A 89 17.75 -0.04 -2.77
C SER A 89 18.21 -0.68 -1.46
N HIS A 90 17.83 -0.11 -0.31
CA HIS A 90 18.24 -0.60 1.01
C HIS A 90 17.67 -1.98 1.35
N HIS A 91 16.46 -2.28 0.88
CA HIS A 91 15.75 -3.53 1.18
C HIS A 91 15.87 -4.58 0.07
N GLN A 92 16.68 -4.32 -0.97
CA GLN A 92 16.87 -5.21 -2.12
C GLN A 92 15.55 -5.61 -2.79
N ILE A 93 14.65 -4.63 -2.93
CA ILE A 93 13.35 -4.80 -3.57
C ILE A 93 13.54 -4.76 -5.08
N GLN A 94 12.96 -5.74 -5.79
CA GLN A 94 13.08 -5.81 -7.24
C GLN A 94 12.03 -4.97 -7.94
N GLU A 95 10.80 -4.91 -7.41
CA GLU A 95 9.69 -4.14 -7.99
C GLU A 95 9.06 -3.20 -6.98
N LEU A 96 8.74 -1.97 -7.39
CA LEU A 96 7.90 -1.06 -6.62
C LEU A 96 6.50 -0.99 -7.24
N TRP A 97 5.49 -1.14 -6.40
CA TRP A 97 4.09 -1.11 -6.76
C TRP A 97 3.43 0.10 -6.09
N PHE A 98 2.71 0.88 -6.89
CA PHE A 98 1.91 2.00 -6.41
C PHE A 98 0.43 1.60 -6.46
N VAL A 99 -0.29 1.73 -5.34
CA VAL A 99 -1.70 1.35 -5.26
C VAL A 99 -2.51 2.55 -4.82
N PHE A 100 -3.34 3.08 -5.73
CA PHE A 100 -4.38 4.02 -5.34
C PHE A 100 -5.48 3.27 -4.59
N VAL A 101 -5.81 3.70 -3.37
CA VAL A 101 -6.92 3.15 -2.60
C VAL A 101 -8.14 4.04 -2.78
N GLU A 102 -9.24 3.46 -3.26
CA GLU A 102 -10.50 4.15 -3.49
C GLU A 102 -11.66 3.57 -2.69
N GLU A 103 -12.44 4.47 -2.10
CA GLU A 103 -13.69 4.16 -1.40
C GLU A 103 -14.94 4.50 -2.23
N GLU A 104 -14.81 5.30 -3.29
CA GLU A 104 -15.94 5.74 -4.10
C GLU A 104 -16.17 4.86 -5.32
N ASN A 105 -17.44 4.71 -5.72
CA ASN A 105 -17.83 3.94 -6.90
C ASN A 105 -17.59 4.68 -8.23
N VAL A 106 -17.25 5.97 -8.18
CA VAL A 106 -17.04 6.79 -9.39
C VAL A 106 -15.60 7.26 -9.41
N SER A 107 -14.70 6.40 -9.88
CA SER A 107 -13.33 6.82 -10.13
C SER A 107 -13.33 7.79 -11.31
N LYS A 108 -12.80 8.99 -11.08
CA LYS A 108 -12.48 9.92 -12.18
C LYS A 108 -11.11 9.53 -12.70
N ALA A 109 -11.06 8.57 -13.62
CA ALA A 109 -9.81 8.06 -14.22
C ALA A 109 -8.86 9.19 -14.65
N GLU A 110 -9.39 10.30 -15.17
CA GLU A 110 -8.63 11.50 -15.54
C GLU A 110 -7.79 12.07 -14.38
N LYS A 111 -8.34 12.12 -13.15
CA LYS A 111 -7.64 12.65 -11.97
C LYS A 111 -6.41 11.81 -11.61
N TYR A 112 -6.51 10.49 -11.75
CA TYR A 112 -5.40 9.57 -11.48
C TYR A 112 -4.31 9.71 -12.52
N MET A 113 -4.68 9.79 -13.80
CA MET A 113 -3.71 9.98 -14.88
C MET A 113 -2.96 11.31 -14.73
N ASP A 114 -3.67 12.40 -14.39
CA ASP A 114 -3.02 13.69 -14.11
C ASP A 114 -2.06 13.59 -12.93
N PHE A 115 -2.46 12.94 -11.84
CA PHE A 115 -1.59 12.75 -10.67
C PHE A 115 -0.36 11.91 -11.01
N ILE A 116 -0.53 10.82 -11.76
CA ILE A 116 0.54 9.95 -12.23
C ILE A 116 1.56 10.73 -13.05
N GLN A 117 1.10 11.56 -13.98
CA GLN A 117 1.96 12.37 -14.84
C GLN A 117 2.68 13.46 -14.06
N LEU A 118 1.96 14.22 -13.23
CA LEU A 118 2.52 15.34 -12.46
C LEU A 118 3.61 14.89 -11.47
N ASN A 119 3.47 13.69 -10.92
CA ASN A 119 4.42 13.12 -9.98
C ASN A 119 5.35 12.08 -10.64
N ALA A 120 5.33 11.94 -11.97
CA ALA A 120 6.16 10.97 -12.69
C ALA A 120 6.11 9.52 -12.14
N ILE A 121 4.97 9.09 -11.59
CA ILE A 121 4.82 7.78 -10.90
C ILE A 121 5.24 6.63 -11.81
N GLU A 122 4.85 6.67 -13.08
CA GLU A 122 5.19 5.67 -14.09
C GLU A 122 6.70 5.51 -14.33
N THR A 123 7.51 6.49 -13.96
CA THR A 123 8.97 6.42 -14.10
C THR A 123 9.60 5.58 -13.00
N PHE A 124 9.04 5.60 -11.79
CA PHE A 124 9.66 5.01 -10.59
C PHE A 124 9.00 3.72 -10.14
N TYR A 125 7.69 3.57 -10.41
CA TYR A 125 6.93 2.39 -10.01
C TYR A 125 6.78 1.43 -11.19
N ASP A 126 7.11 0.16 -10.94
CA ASP A 126 7.05 -0.92 -11.90
C ASP A 126 5.61 -1.29 -12.25
N ARG A 127 4.70 -1.22 -11.27
CA ARG A 127 3.25 -1.43 -11.45
C ARG A 127 2.43 -0.35 -10.77
N ILE A 128 1.29 -0.02 -11.37
CA ILE A 128 0.35 0.94 -10.81
C ILE A 128 -1.04 0.32 -10.81
N PHE A 129 -1.69 0.33 -9.65
CA PHE A 129 -3.02 -0.24 -9.46
C PHE A 129 -4.01 0.80 -8.96
N MET A 130 -5.28 0.61 -9.33
CA MET A 130 -6.42 1.17 -8.62
C MET A 130 -7.08 0.03 -7.85
N PHE A 131 -7.17 0.18 -6.54
CA PHE A 131 -7.82 -0.75 -5.66
C PHE A 131 -9.09 -0.12 -5.07
N ASN A 132 -10.25 -0.63 -5.47
CA ASN A 132 -11.49 -0.25 -4.82
C ASN A 132 -11.68 -1.12 -3.57
N PHE A 133 -11.57 -0.47 -2.41
CA PHE A 133 -11.63 -1.13 -1.13
C PHE A 133 -12.97 -1.86 -0.95
N PHE A 134 -14.11 -1.17 -1.07
CA PHE A 134 -15.41 -1.80 -0.79
C PHE A 134 -15.80 -2.89 -1.77
N GLN A 135 -15.45 -2.75 -3.05
CA GLN A 135 -15.78 -3.73 -4.08
C GLN A 135 -14.77 -4.88 -4.16
N SER A 136 -13.61 -4.76 -3.49
CA SER A 136 -12.51 -5.73 -3.60
C SER A 136 -12.04 -5.94 -5.04
N THR A 137 -12.07 -4.87 -5.85
CA THR A 137 -11.68 -4.90 -7.26
C THR A 137 -10.36 -4.19 -7.46
N ILE A 138 -9.47 -4.81 -8.26
CA ILE A 138 -8.16 -4.25 -8.59
C ILE A 138 -8.07 -4.11 -10.10
N ASN A 139 -7.76 -2.91 -10.55
CA ASN A 139 -7.48 -2.60 -11.95
C ASN A 139 -6.02 -2.17 -12.08
N ALA A 140 -5.26 -2.85 -12.94
CA ALA A 140 -3.91 -2.40 -13.29
C ALA A 140 -4.01 -1.25 -14.30
N ILE A 141 -3.33 -0.14 -13.99
CA ILE A 141 -3.11 0.99 -14.90
C ILE A 141 -1.85 0.74 -15.75
N LYS A 142 -0.78 0.27 -15.09
CA LYS A 142 0.53 -0.08 -15.67
C LYS A 142 0.95 -1.45 -15.16
#